data_AF-A0A921MRE1-F1
#
_entry.id   AF-A0A921MRE1-F1
#
_cell.length_a   1.000
_cell.length_b   1.000
_cell.length_c   1.000
_cell.angle_alpha   90.00
_cell.angle_beta   90.00
_cell.angle_gamma   90.00
#
_symmetry.space_group_name_H-M   'P 1'
#
loop_
_entity.id
_entity.type
_entity.pdbx_description
1 polymer ?
#
loop_
_entity_poly.entity_id
_entity_poly.type
_entity_poly.pdbx_seq_one_letter_code
_entity_poly.pdbx_strand_id
1 'polypeptide(L)'
;MDTILLALTPEFEMLRDEMGYDEYEDFDAYDILFQQGYDRQLIEVADDEIFEVPEGYSATIQSDDPDDEFYLLESEADLPDKGDFIVDALPGGNYRYDAAENVFWKVDMDSDDF
;
A
#
# COMPACT_ATOMS: atom_id res chain seq x y z
N MET A 1 21.43 -3.78 0.06
CA MET A 1 20.10 -4.10 -0.46
C MET A 1 19.22 -3.16 0.29
N ASP A 2 18.79 -2.12 -0.39
CA ASP A 2 17.83 -1.17 0.14
C ASP A 2 16.48 -1.87 0.11
N THR A 3 15.77 -1.79 1.23
CA THR A 3 14.51 -2.50 1.48
C THR A 3 13.56 -1.51 2.13
N ILE A 4 12.27 -1.60 1.78
CA ILE A 4 11.22 -0.82 2.41
C ILE A 4 10.31 -1.74 3.22
N LEU A 5 9.88 -1.25 4.38
CA LEU A 5 8.92 -1.95 5.23
C LEU A 5 7.52 -1.44 4.89
N LEU A 6 6.58 -2.33 4.61
CA LEU A 6 5.19 -2.00 4.34
C LEU A 6 4.29 -2.67 5.37
N ALA A 7 3.28 -1.94 5.83
CA ALA A 7 2.27 -2.40 6.76
C ALA A 7 0.96 -2.69 6.01
N LEU A 8 0.68 -3.97 5.78
CA LEU A 8 -0.57 -4.43 5.20
C LEU A 8 -1.70 -4.32 6.23
N THR A 9 -2.73 -3.56 5.87
CA THR A 9 -3.93 -3.34 6.68
C THR A 9 -5.15 -3.64 5.83
N PRO A 10 -6.10 -4.48 6.29
CA PRO A 10 -7.35 -4.68 5.58
C PRO A 10 -8.15 -3.39 5.54
N GLU A 11 -8.81 -3.13 4.41
CA GLU A 11 -9.73 -2.01 4.26
C GLU A 11 -10.93 -2.21 5.18
N PHE A 12 -11.21 -1.19 5.98
CA PHE A 12 -12.31 -1.23 6.95
C PHE A 12 -13.65 -1.55 6.28
N GLU A 13 -13.87 -1.10 5.04
CA GLU A 13 -15.10 -1.36 4.30
C GLU A 13 -15.40 -2.86 4.12
N MET A 14 -14.38 -3.71 3.97
CA MET A 14 -14.58 -5.17 3.89
C MET A 14 -15.03 -5.79 5.21
N LEU A 15 -14.58 -5.19 6.31
CA LEU A 15 -14.80 -5.71 7.66
C LEU A 15 -15.98 -5.03 8.36
N ARG A 16 -16.46 -3.91 7.83
CA ARG A 16 -17.49 -3.06 8.41
C ARG A 16 -18.77 -3.84 8.73
N ASP A 17 -19.27 -4.61 7.77
CA ASP A 17 -20.49 -5.42 7.93
C ASP A 17 -20.28 -6.57 8.93
N GLU A 18 -19.12 -7.23 8.89
CA GLU A 18 -18.77 -8.30 9.84
C GLU A 18 -18.65 -7.79 11.29
N MET A 19 -18.10 -6.59 11.46
CA MET A 19 -17.97 -5.94 12.76
C MET A 19 -19.27 -5.26 13.24
N GLY A 20 -20.31 -5.21 12.39
CA GLY A 20 -21.61 -4.63 12.72
C GLY A 20 -21.61 -3.09 12.77
N TYR A 21 -20.70 -2.44 12.04
CA TYR A 21 -20.68 -0.98 11.89
C TYR A 21 -21.54 -0.55 10.71
N ASP A 22 -22.30 0.54 10.89
CA ASP A 22 -23.09 1.13 9.81
C ASP A 22 -22.23 2.01 8.90
N GLU A 23 -22.61 2.16 7.63
CA GLU A 23 -21.85 2.91 6.63
C GLU A 23 -21.91 4.43 6.82
N TYR A 24 -22.92 4.92 7.56
CA TYR A 24 -23.15 6.35 7.76
C TYR A 24 -22.62 6.88 9.09
N GLU A 25 -22.05 6.02 9.93
CA GLU A 25 -21.51 6.44 11.21
C GLU A 25 -20.04 6.87 11.06
N ASP A 26 -19.72 8.05 11.60
CA ASP A 26 -18.41 8.67 11.50
C ASP A 26 -17.49 8.09 12.58
N PHE A 27 -16.66 7.12 12.17
CA PHE A 27 -15.73 6.43 13.06
C PHE A 27 -14.30 6.53 12.55
N ASP A 28 -13.35 6.48 13.49
CA ASP A 28 -11.95 6.28 13.16
C ASP A 28 -11.71 4.79 12.83
N ALA A 29 -11.83 4.47 11.54
CA ALA A 29 -11.61 3.13 11.00
C ALA A 29 -10.25 2.53 11.42
N TYR A 30 -9.21 3.36 11.52
CA TYR A 30 -7.88 2.92 11.91
C TYR A 30 -7.84 2.52 13.39
N ASP A 31 -8.46 3.32 14.27
CA ASP A 31 -8.52 3.01 15.70
C ASP A 31 -9.35 1.74 15.96
N ILE A 32 -10.41 1.50 15.18
CA ILE A 32 -11.21 0.27 15.26
C ILE A 32 -10.41 -0.96 14.82
N LEU A 33 -9.74 -0.89 13.67
CA LEU A 33 -8.93 -2.00 13.15
C LEU A 33 -7.83 -2.41 14.15
N PHE A 34 -7.16 -1.41 14.74
CA PHE A 34 -6.16 -1.62 15.77
C PHE A 34 -6.73 -2.26 17.05
N GLN A 35 -7.88 -1.77 17.54
CA GLN A 35 -8.54 -2.33 18.73
C GLN A 35 -9.04 -3.76 18.53
N GLN A 36 -9.44 -4.11 17.30
CA GLN A 36 -9.92 -5.45 16.95
C GLN A 36 -8.80 -6.47 16.73
N GLY A 37 -7.54 -6.04 16.83
CA GLY A 37 -6.39 -6.92 16.67
C GLY A 37 -6.14 -7.32 15.22
N TYR A 38 -6.62 -6.53 14.26
CA TYR A 38 -6.07 -6.55 12.90
C TYR A 38 -4.65 -5.98 12.97
N ASP A 39 -3.73 -6.86 13.37
CA ASP A 39 -2.32 -6.56 13.47
C ASP A 39 -1.81 -6.26 12.06
N ARG A 40 -1.13 -5.12 11.92
CA ARG A 40 -0.58 -4.69 10.64
C ARG A 40 0.44 -5.73 10.21
N GLN A 41 0.13 -6.48 9.17
CA GLN A 41 1.07 -7.48 8.68
C GLN A 41 2.23 -6.74 8.02
N LEU A 42 3.39 -6.81 8.65
CA LEU A 42 4.60 -6.19 8.14
C LEU A 42 5.24 -7.10 7.08
N ILE A 43 5.49 -6.52 5.90
CA ILE A 43 6.26 -7.15 4.83
C ILE A 43 7.47 -6.29 4.52
N GLU A 44 8.61 -6.93 4.27
CA GLU A 44 9.83 -6.26 3.82
C GLU A 44 9.99 -6.54 2.32
N VAL A 45 10.15 -5.48 1.54
CA VAL A 45 10.27 -5.55 0.08
C VAL A 45 11.65 -5.04 -0.30
N ALA A 46 12.41 -5.84 -1.04
CA ALA A 46 13.72 -5.43 -1.55
C ALA A 46 13.61 -4.58 -2.82
N ASP A 47 14.67 -3.83 -3.10
CA ASP A 47 14.85 -3.16 -4.40
C ASP A 47 14.66 -4.13 -5.59
N ASP A 48 13.88 -3.70 -6.58
CA ASP A 48 13.43 -4.42 -7.76
C ASP A 48 12.56 -5.67 -7.47
N GLU A 49 12.15 -5.90 -6.23
CA GLU A 49 11.24 -6.98 -5.86
C GLU A 49 9.79 -6.65 -6.24
N ILE A 50 9.11 -7.63 -6.83
CA ILE A 50 7.68 -7.57 -7.13
C ILE A 50 6.92 -8.17 -5.94
N PHE A 51 5.94 -7.43 -5.43
CA PHE A 51 5.08 -7.85 -4.35
C PHE A 51 3.60 -7.58 -4.66
N GLU A 52 2.73 -8.30 -3.97
CA GLU A 52 1.28 -8.15 -4.08
C GLU A 52 0.74 -7.52 -2.80
N VAL A 53 -0.11 -6.50 -2.97
CA VAL A 53 -1.04 -6.03 -1.95
C VAL A 53 -2.37 -6.72 -2.22
N PRO A 54 -2.86 -7.59 -1.32
CA PRO A 54 -4.10 -8.31 -1.54
C PRO A 54 -5.28 -7.37 -1.79
N GLU A 55 -6.26 -7.83 -2.58
CA GLU A 55 -7.48 -7.06 -2.81
C GLU A 55 -8.21 -6.78 -1.50
N GLY A 56 -8.62 -5.52 -1.31
CA GLY A 56 -9.20 -5.02 -0.06
C GLY A 56 -8.20 -4.89 1.08
N TYR A 57 -6.90 -4.90 0.80
CA TYR A 57 -5.86 -4.43 1.72
C TYR A 57 -5.21 -3.17 1.16
N SER A 58 -4.62 -2.40 2.07
CA SER A 58 -3.72 -1.29 1.75
C SER A 58 -2.37 -1.54 2.41
N ALA A 59 -1.29 -1.21 1.69
CA ALA A 59 0.07 -1.27 2.21
C ALA A 59 0.53 0.14 2.59
N THR A 60 0.54 0.47 3.88
CA THR A 60 1.08 1.74 4.37
C THR A 60 2.61 1.69 4.41
N ILE A 61 3.25 2.69 3.83
CA ILE A 61 4.71 2.75 3.75
C ILE A 61 5.27 3.11 5.14
N GLN A 62 6.23 2.33 5.63
CA GLN A 62 6.93 2.58 6.88
C GLN A 62 8.34 3.08 6.56
N SER A 63 8.52 4.40 6.48
CA SER A 63 9.86 5.01 6.45
C SER A 63 10.32 5.39 7.85
N ASP A 64 11.63 5.26 8.08
CA ASP A 64 12.29 5.76 9.29
C ASP A 64 12.49 7.29 9.22
N ASP A 65 12.54 7.85 8.00
CA ASP A 65 12.69 9.29 7.76
C ASP A 65 11.33 9.90 7.37
N PRO A 66 10.80 10.86 8.15
CA PRO A 66 9.51 11.49 7.87
C PRO A 66 9.54 12.46 6.69
N ASP A 67 10.74 12.83 6.19
CA ASP A 67 10.90 13.67 5.02
C ASP A 67 11.02 12.83 3.71
N ASP A 68 11.00 11.49 3.80
CA ASP A 68 10.98 10.64 2.61
C ASP A 68 9.64 10.70 1.89
N GLU A 69 9.70 11.06 0.62
CA GLU A 69 8.56 11.03 -0.30
C GLU A 69 8.65 9.77 -1.17
N PHE A 70 7.54 9.05 -1.26
CA PHE A 70 7.38 7.90 -2.14
C PHE A 70 6.36 8.21 -3.23
N TYR A 71 6.55 7.58 -4.38
CA TYR A 71 5.76 7.88 -5.58
C TYR A 71 5.18 6.61 -6.18
N LEU A 72 3.93 6.64 -6.64
CA LEU A 72 3.27 5.53 -7.32
C LEU A 72 3.14 5.86 -8.80
N LEU A 73 3.88 5.14 -9.65
CA LEU A 73 3.89 5.37 -11.10
C LEU A 73 3.39 4.13 -11.86
N GLU A 74 2.66 4.38 -12.94
CA GLU A 74 2.23 3.33 -13.88
C GLU A 74 3.11 3.29 -15.15
N SER A 75 3.88 4.36 -15.42
CA SER A 75 4.71 4.48 -16.62
C SER A 75 5.98 5.29 -16.38
N GLU A 76 7.10 4.88 -16.99
CA GLU A 76 8.37 5.62 -16.94
C GLU A 76 8.25 7.04 -17.53
N ALA A 77 7.21 7.28 -18.34
CA ALA A 77 6.92 8.62 -18.86
C ALA A 77 6.57 9.63 -17.77
N ASP A 78 6.09 9.16 -16.60
CA ASP A 78 5.66 10.00 -15.48
C ASP A 78 6.81 10.31 -14.50
N LEU A 79 7.98 9.68 -14.62
CA LEU A 79 9.18 9.99 -13.82
C LEU A 79 9.57 11.47 -13.75
N PRO A 80 9.63 12.23 -14.87
CA PRO A 80 9.98 13.65 -14.81
C PRO A 80 8.99 14.48 -13.99
N ASP A 81 7.75 14.02 -13.86
CA ASP A 81 6.65 14.68 -13.14
C ASP A 81 6.22 13.86 -11.91
N LYS A 82 7.10 13.00 -11.37
CA LYS A 82 6.76 12.06 -10.28
C LYS A 82 6.23 12.73 -9.01
N GLY A 83 6.57 13.99 -8.80
CA GLY A 83 6.09 14.80 -7.67
C GLY A 83 4.57 15.02 -7.66
N ASP A 84 3.87 14.81 -8.77
CA ASP A 84 2.40 14.82 -8.82
C ASP A 84 1.77 13.50 -8.31
N PHE A 85 2.57 12.46 -8.04
CA PHE A 85 2.15 11.11 -7.70
C PHE A 85 2.60 10.64 -6.31
N ILE A 86 2.73 11.56 -5.36
CA ILE A 86 3.13 11.27 -3.97
C ILE A 86 2.07 10.39 -3.29
N VAL A 87 2.54 9.40 -2.52
CA VAL A 87 1.71 8.37 -1.91
C VAL A 87 2.27 7.95 -0.54
N ASP A 88 1.40 7.80 0.45
CA ASP A 88 1.72 7.24 1.77
C ASP A 88 1.30 5.76 1.93
N ALA A 89 0.39 5.28 1.06
CA ALA A 89 -0.10 3.91 1.07
C ALA A 89 -0.50 3.41 -0.32
N LEU A 90 -0.19 2.16 -0.61
CA LEU A 90 -0.53 1.50 -1.87
C LEU A 90 -1.86 0.74 -1.72
N PRO A 91 -2.83 0.92 -2.63
CA PRO A 91 -4.05 0.13 -2.64
C PRO A 91 -3.78 -1.33 -3.06
N GLY A 92 -4.81 -2.17 -3.08
CA GLY A 92 -4.72 -3.53 -3.61
C GLY A 92 -4.21 -3.56 -5.06
N GLY A 93 -3.23 -4.41 -5.33
CA GLY A 93 -2.56 -4.49 -6.62
C GLY A 93 -1.17 -5.11 -6.55
N ASN A 94 -0.52 -5.23 -7.72
CA ASN A 94 0.86 -5.71 -7.82
C ASN A 94 1.80 -4.54 -8.07
N TYR A 95 2.93 -4.53 -7.38
CA TYR A 95 3.88 -3.43 -7.44
C TYR A 95 5.32 -3.94 -7.46
N ARG A 96 6.21 -3.15 -8.05
CA ARG A 96 7.66 -3.32 -7.95
C ARG A 96 8.27 -2.10 -7.28
N TYR A 97 9.07 -2.29 -6.25
CA TYR A 97 9.76 -1.19 -5.57
C TYR A 97 11.09 -0.85 -6.25
N ASP A 98 11.34 0.43 -6.49
CA ASP A 98 12.60 0.98 -6.97
C ASP A 98 13.16 1.91 -5.88
N ALA A 99 14.21 1.44 -5.19
CA ALA A 99 14.80 2.15 -4.07
C ALA A 99 15.66 3.34 -4.49
N ALA A 100 16.13 3.40 -5.75
CA ALA A 100 16.93 4.51 -6.23
C ALA A 100 16.10 5.78 -6.39
N GLU A 101 14.84 5.62 -6.79
CA GLU A 101 13.93 6.74 -7.06
C GLU A 101 12.78 6.88 -6.03
N ASN A 102 12.70 5.96 -5.06
CA ASN A 102 11.57 5.78 -4.13
C ASN A 102 10.23 5.62 -4.86
N VAL A 103 10.25 4.86 -5.95
CA VAL A 103 9.08 4.66 -6.81
C VAL A 103 8.52 3.26 -6.63
N PHE A 104 7.21 3.17 -6.44
CA PHE A 104 6.44 1.95 -6.61
C PHE A 104 5.86 1.93 -8.02
N TRP A 105 6.29 0.96 -8.81
CA TRP A 105 5.79 0.74 -10.16
C TRP A 105 4.59 -0.19 -10.10
N LYS A 106 3.43 0.26 -10.55
CA LYS A 106 2.28 -0.64 -10.70
C LYS A 106 2.56 -1.64 -11.81
N VAL A 107 2.40 -2.91 -11.50
CA VAL A 107 2.58 -4.01 -12.43
C VAL A 107 1.21 -4.60 -12.74
N ASP A 108 0.75 -4.47 -13.98
CA ASP A 108 -0.39 -5.25 -14.45
C ASP A 108 0.05 -6.71 -14.60
N MET A 109 -0.27 -7.53 -13.60
CA MET A 109 -0.36 -8.97 -13.81
C MET A 109 -1.72 -9.24 -14.44
N ASP A 110 -1.80 -9.20 -15.77
CA ASP A 110 -2.96 -9.70 -16.50
C ASP A 110 -3.36 -11.06 -15.91
N SER A 111 -4.60 -11.17 -15.41
CA SER A 111 -5.17 -12.39 -14.81
C SER A 111 -5.39 -13.54 -15.80
N ASP A 112 -4.69 -13.56 -16.93
CA ASP A 112 -5.00 -14.39 -18.12
C ASP A 112 -3.95 -15.49 -18.40
N ASP A 113 -3.26 -16.03 -17.38
CA ASP A 113 -2.42 -17.24 -17.55
C ASP A 113 -2.62 -18.27 -16.42
N PHE A 114 -3.85 -18.79 -16.28
CA PHE A 114 -4.14 -20.06 -15.58
C PHE A 114 -5.24 -20.89 -16.26
#